data_AF-A0A970N3C9-F1
#
_entry.id   AF-A0A970N3C9-F1
#
_cell.length_a   1.000
_cell.length_b   1.000
_cell.length_c   1.000
_cell.angle_alpha   90.00
_cell.angle_beta   90.00
_cell.angle_gamma   90.00
#
_symmetry.space_group_name_H-M   'P 1'
#
loop_
_entity.id
_entity.type
_entity.pdbx_description
1 polymer ?
#
loop_
_entity_poly.entity_id
_entity_poly.type
_entity_poly.pdbx_seq_one_letter_code
_entity_poly.pdbx_strand_id
1 'polypeptide(L)'
;MANSTERKGIHHIGEIAESGGWLFREQLTNDIGIDAHIEFIDSSNKPKQLIALQIKSGSSWFEERTKDYVVFRNIDERQYSYWTMNSLPCIIVLYNPNDNTCIWQELSNKTIEKTKNGNGKGYFVKIPLNQIFLDSSSNEKLLSLTNLPEHIVNYNFLLSQKVFMEVINNGGVVKLHSYEWVNKSSGRGETELIIDDGNEIKKYSYPYWFPFTPYEDVFPRLFPWASFSADEEFYQDSDETLWKDLNCWYDKEEDDWIVVGESFEEFRKSLNPMRSVDHAGEVAEYMLILALNDLAKSFLRVDEFLSNDQPYNSTRPKEEDDY
;
A
#
# COMPACT_ATOMS: atom_id res chain seq x y z
N MET A 1 36.22 -12.69 20.98
CA MET A 1 36.52 -11.26 21.27
C MET A 1 35.90 -10.45 20.15
N ALA A 2 34.99 -9.52 20.44
CA ALA A 2 34.40 -8.67 19.40
C ALA A 2 35.51 -7.84 18.73
N ASN A 3 35.56 -7.81 17.40
CA ASN A 3 36.53 -7.03 16.66
C ASN A 3 36.29 -5.54 16.94
N SER A 4 37.34 -4.79 17.31
CA SER A 4 37.21 -3.35 17.60
C SER A 4 36.57 -2.57 16.44
N THR A 5 36.82 -3.00 15.20
CA THR A 5 36.24 -2.40 14.00
C THR A 5 34.73 -2.61 13.92
N GLU A 6 34.25 -3.81 14.25
CA GLU A 6 32.81 -4.14 14.28
C GLU A 6 32.09 -3.32 15.35
N ARG A 7 32.67 -3.22 16.56
CA ARG A 7 32.11 -2.40 17.63
C ARG A 7 32.00 -0.92 17.26
N LYS A 8 33.06 -0.37 16.66
CA LYS A 8 33.06 1.02 16.18
C LYS A 8 31.97 1.26 15.14
N GLY A 9 31.77 0.32 14.22
CA GLY A 9 30.73 0.45 13.22
C GLY A 9 29.32 0.36 13.79
N ILE A 10 29.05 -0.57 14.73
CA ILE A 10 27.76 -0.63 15.43
C ILE A 10 27.45 0.72 16.10
N HIS A 11 28.43 1.31 16.80
CA HIS A 11 28.27 2.61 17.46
C HIS A 11 28.03 3.75 16.46
N HIS A 12 28.77 3.77 15.35
CA HIS A 12 28.61 4.81 14.34
C HIS A 12 27.26 4.71 13.60
N ILE A 13 26.82 3.49 13.26
CA ILE A 13 25.49 3.26 12.69
C ILE A 13 24.39 3.67 13.68
N GLY A 14 24.56 3.38 14.97
CA GLY A 14 23.65 3.85 16.01
C GLY A 14 23.57 5.37 16.11
N GLU A 15 24.71 6.07 16.03
CA GLU A 15 24.76 7.54 16.02
C GLU A 15 24.00 8.13 14.82
N ILE A 16 24.19 7.58 13.62
CA ILE A 16 23.46 8.01 12.42
C ILE A 16 21.95 7.78 12.59
N ALA A 17 21.55 6.61 13.12
CA ALA A 17 20.15 6.28 13.35
C ALA A 17 19.48 7.25 14.33
N GLU A 18 20.05 7.43 15.52
CA GLU A 18 19.49 8.31 16.55
C GLU A 18 19.42 9.77 16.07
N SER A 19 20.44 10.23 15.33
CA SER A 19 20.44 11.57 14.72
C SER A 19 19.37 11.75 13.65
N GLY A 20 18.98 10.66 12.98
CA GLY A 20 17.95 10.62 11.95
C GLY A 20 16.53 10.38 12.46
N GLY A 21 16.30 10.35 13.78
CA GLY A 21 14.99 10.08 14.38
C GLY A 21 14.62 8.59 14.43
N TRP A 22 15.61 7.70 14.26
CA TRP A 22 15.45 6.26 14.39
C TRP A 22 16.00 5.78 15.73
N LEU A 23 15.12 5.21 16.56
CA LEU A 23 15.52 4.60 17.83
C LEU A 23 16.31 3.32 17.55
N PHE A 24 17.57 3.28 17.98
CA PHE A 24 18.51 2.19 17.74
C PHE A 24 18.57 1.23 18.93
N ARG A 25 18.43 -0.07 18.65
CA ARG A 25 18.46 -1.14 19.66
C ARG A 25 19.42 -2.25 19.23
N GLU A 26 20.63 -2.21 19.75
CA GLU A 26 21.61 -3.28 19.58
C GLU A 26 21.08 -4.62 20.09
N GLN A 27 21.27 -5.70 19.34
CA GLN A 27 20.89 -7.05 19.74
C GLN A 27 22.08 -7.77 20.37
N LEU A 28 21.83 -8.50 21.47
CA LEU A 28 22.84 -9.34 22.09
C LEU A 28 23.14 -10.50 21.14
N THR A 29 24.38 -10.58 20.65
CA THR A 29 24.86 -11.55 19.66
C THR A 29 24.45 -12.98 19.99
N ASN A 30 23.41 -13.48 19.32
CA ASN A 30 23.03 -14.88 19.25
C ASN A 30 22.82 -15.26 17.76
N ASP A 31 23.95 -15.56 17.13
CA ASP A 31 24.18 -16.60 16.12
C ASP A 31 23.43 -16.69 14.78
N ILE A 32 22.61 -15.71 14.35
CA ILE A 32 21.98 -15.80 13.00
C ILE A 32 22.08 -14.52 12.14
N GLY A 33 22.67 -13.45 12.65
CA GLY A 33 23.09 -12.30 11.81
C GLY A 33 22.06 -11.18 11.70
N ILE A 34 21.50 -10.75 12.83
CA ILE A 34 20.97 -9.40 13.02
C ILE A 34 21.73 -8.79 14.20
N ASP A 35 22.36 -7.64 13.97
CA ASP A 35 23.19 -6.94 14.94
C ASP A 35 22.40 -5.87 15.71
N ALA A 36 21.35 -5.31 15.09
CA ALA A 36 20.52 -4.27 15.70
C ALA A 36 19.13 -4.20 15.08
N HIS A 37 18.22 -3.51 15.75
CA HIS A 37 16.97 -3.02 15.18
C HIS A 37 16.96 -1.49 15.20
N ILE A 38 16.30 -0.89 14.21
CA ILE A 38 15.98 0.55 14.20
C ILE A 38 14.48 0.76 14.07
N GLU A 39 13.93 1.73 14.79
CA GLU A 39 12.52 2.08 14.74
C GLU A 39 12.31 3.56 14.48
N PHE A 40 11.60 3.91 13.41
CA PHE A 40 11.29 5.30 13.12
C PHE A 40 10.14 5.78 14.01
N ILE A 41 10.39 6.88 14.73
CA ILE A 41 9.40 7.55 15.56
C ILE A 41 9.00 8.86 14.87
N ASP A 42 7.72 9.04 14.56
CA ASP A 42 7.24 10.27 13.94
C ASP A 42 7.21 11.46 14.92
N SER A 43 6.94 12.66 14.41
CA SER A 43 6.83 13.88 15.22
C SER A 43 5.72 13.84 16.28
N SER A 44 4.78 12.89 16.18
CA SER A 44 3.73 12.64 17.17
C SER A 44 4.11 11.55 18.18
N ASN A 45 5.38 11.13 18.20
CA ASN A 45 5.93 10.10 19.06
C ASN A 45 5.28 8.72 18.85
N LYS A 46 4.81 8.44 17.63
CA LYS A 46 4.24 7.14 17.26
C LYS A 46 5.25 6.34 16.44
N PRO A 47 5.44 5.04 16.73
CA PRO A 47 6.26 4.16 15.91
C PRO A 47 5.60 3.96 14.55
N LYS A 48 6.41 4.03 13.48
CA LYS A 48 5.94 3.90 12.09
C LYS A 48 6.56 2.73 11.34
N GLN A 49 7.80 2.42 11.63
CA GLN A 49 8.55 1.40 10.89
C GLN A 49 9.62 0.79 11.78
N LEU A 50 9.75 -0.54 11.76
CA LEU A 50 10.76 -1.29 12.50
C LEU A 50 11.56 -2.17 11.54
N ILE A 51 12.87 -1.99 11.51
CA ILE A 51 13.78 -2.65 10.54
C ILE A 51 14.88 -3.38 11.30
N ALA A 52 15.22 -4.56 10.81
CA ALA A 52 16.33 -5.34 11.31
C ALA A 52 17.61 -5.09 10.51
N LEU A 53 18.72 -4.87 11.21
CA LEU A 53 20.00 -4.51 10.64
C LEU A 53 21.00 -5.65 10.82
N GLN A 54 21.61 -6.08 9.73
CA GLN A 54 22.92 -6.72 9.74
C GLN A 54 23.98 -5.65 9.45
N ILE A 55 25.03 -5.56 10.25
CA ILE A 55 26.05 -4.51 10.18
C ILE A 55 27.42 -5.16 9.91
N LYS A 56 28.08 -4.75 8.84
CA LYS A 56 29.44 -5.20 8.51
C LYS A 56 30.37 -4.01 8.37
N SER A 57 31.45 -4.05 9.14
CA SER A 57 32.35 -2.91 9.32
C SER A 57 33.77 -3.28 8.92
N GLY A 58 34.39 -2.45 8.07
CA GLY A 58 35.76 -2.65 7.61
C GLY A 58 35.92 -2.35 6.12
N SER A 59 37.08 -1.83 5.75
CA SER A 59 37.41 -1.50 4.36
C SER A 59 37.46 -2.72 3.44
N SER A 60 37.73 -3.91 3.99
CA SER A 60 37.75 -5.16 3.22
C SER A 60 36.40 -5.52 2.60
N TRP A 61 35.28 -5.10 3.21
CA TRP A 61 33.95 -5.30 2.63
C TRP A 61 33.74 -4.51 1.34
N PHE A 62 34.58 -3.51 1.07
CA PHE A 62 34.52 -2.64 -0.11
C PHE A 62 35.54 -3.03 -1.19
N GLU A 63 36.27 -4.14 -1.03
CA GLU A 63 37.27 -4.60 -2.00
C GLU A 63 36.63 -5.02 -3.34
N GLU A 64 35.50 -5.73 -3.30
CA GLU A 64 34.75 -6.12 -4.49
C GLU A 64 33.77 -5.02 -4.92
N ARG A 65 34.34 -3.87 -5.28
CA ARG A 65 33.62 -2.67 -5.71
C ARG A 65 33.66 -2.51 -7.22
N THR A 66 32.50 -2.17 -7.79
CA THR A 66 32.34 -1.71 -9.17
C THR A 66 32.13 -0.19 -9.21
N LYS A 67 31.83 0.38 -10.38
CA LYS A 67 31.44 1.79 -10.48
C LYS A 67 30.16 2.10 -9.70
N ASP A 68 29.23 1.15 -9.62
CA ASP A 68 27.84 1.42 -9.18
C ASP A 68 27.48 0.72 -7.85
N TYR A 69 28.15 -0.39 -7.50
CA TYR A 69 27.83 -1.18 -6.31
C TYR A 69 29.05 -1.91 -5.72
N VAL A 70 28.91 -2.34 -4.45
CA VAL A 70 29.78 -3.30 -3.76
C VAL A 70 29.10 -4.67 -3.72
N VAL A 71 29.84 -5.75 -3.90
CA VAL A 71 29.31 -7.12 -3.79
C VAL A 71 29.56 -7.68 -2.39
N PHE A 72 28.49 -7.94 -1.65
CA PHE A 72 28.56 -8.69 -0.40
C PHE A 72 28.29 -10.18 -0.67
N ARG A 73 29.32 -11.02 -0.46
CA ARG A 73 29.30 -12.47 -0.75
C ARG A 73 29.26 -13.31 0.52
N ASN A 74 29.36 -14.63 0.33
CA ASN A 74 29.47 -15.65 1.38
C ASN A 74 28.23 -15.73 2.26
N ILE A 75 27.06 -15.43 1.68
CA ILE A 75 25.78 -15.68 2.31
C ILE A 75 25.46 -17.17 2.15
N ASP A 76 25.25 -17.87 3.25
CA ASP A 76 24.80 -19.26 3.24
C ASP A 76 23.26 -19.38 3.22
N GLU A 77 22.75 -20.60 3.06
CA GLU A 77 21.31 -20.87 3.01
C GLU A 77 20.59 -20.55 4.32
N ARG A 78 21.25 -20.72 5.47
CA ARG A 78 20.67 -20.42 6.78
C ARG A 78 20.47 -18.91 6.96
N GLN A 79 21.48 -18.11 6.59
CA GLN A 79 21.41 -16.65 6.61
C GLN A 79 20.37 -16.13 5.62
N TYR A 80 20.36 -16.67 4.39
CA TYR A 80 19.36 -16.33 3.38
C TYR A 80 17.94 -16.56 3.90
N SER A 81 17.64 -17.77 4.41
CA SER A 81 16.32 -18.09 4.94
C SER A 81 15.97 -17.22 6.15
N TYR A 82 16.93 -16.97 7.04
CA TYR A 82 16.70 -16.16 8.23
C TYR A 82 16.32 -14.71 7.91
N TRP A 83 16.97 -14.08 6.93
CA TRP A 83 16.65 -12.71 6.54
C TRP A 83 15.38 -12.61 5.70
N THR A 84 15.22 -13.51 4.73
CA THR A 84 14.08 -13.44 3.78
C THR A 84 12.76 -13.89 4.38
N MET A 85 12.78 -14.70 5.45
CA MET A 85 11.59 -15.13 6.18
C MET A 85 11.35 -14.33 7.47
N ASN A 86 12.19 -13.33 7.76
CA ASN A 86 12.02 -12.51 8.95
C ASN A 86 10.71 -11.71 8.88
N SER A 87 9.99 -11.60 9.99
CA SER A 87 8.77 -10.79 10.07
C SER A 87 9.04 -9.29 9.92
N LEU A 88 10.25 -8.85 10.23
CA LEU A 88 10.72 -7.48 10.01
C LEU A 88 11.52 -7.41 8.71
N PRO A 89 11.39 -6.33 7.92
CA PRO A 89 12.33 -6.03 6.85
C PRO A 89 13.77 -6.09 7.35
N CYS A 90 14.61 -6.87 6.68
CA CYS A 90 16.04 -6.97 6.98
C CYS A 90 16.84 -6.17 5.97
N ILE A 91 17.85 -5.44 6.43
CA ILE A 91 18.83 -4.78 5.56
C ILE A 91 20.26 -5.10 6.01
N ILE A 92 21.18 -5.10 5.05
CA ILE A 92 22.63 -5.09 5.31
C ILE A 92 23.13 -3.65 5.24
N VAL A 93 23.92 -3.23 6.23
CA VAL A 93 24.63 -1.95 6.24
C VAL A 93 26.12 -2.22 6.24
N LEU A 94 26.84 -1.70 5.24
CA LEU A 94 28.29 -1.72 5.19
C LEU A 94 28.84 -0.37 5.67
N TYR A 95 29.77 -0.43 6.62
CA TYR A 95 30.50 0.73 7.12
C TYR A 95 31.98 0.66 6.74
N ASN A 96 32.46 1.69 6.02
CA ASN A 96 33.88 1.88 5.71
C ASN A 96 34.53 2.85 6.72
N PRO A 97 35.42 2.38 7.61
CA PRO A 97 36.06 3.23 8.61
C PRO A 97 37.10 4.21 8.03
N ASN A 98 37.49 4.09 6.76
CA ASN A 98 38.49 4.97 6.15
C ASN A 98 37.93 6.34 5.75
N ASP A 99 36.67 6.38 5.31
CA ASP A 99 36.00 7.58 4.81
C ASP A 99 34.61 7.80 5.45
N ASN A 100 34.27 6.99 6.45
CA ASN A 100 32.99 6.94 7.15
C ASN A 100 31.76 6.66 6.25
N THR A 101 31.97 6.09 5.06
CA THR A 101 30.86 5.75 4.18
C THR A 101 30.00 4.63 4.77
N CYS A 102 28.69 4.86 4.84
CA CYS A 102 27.69 3.85 5.21
C CYS A 102 26.74 3.64 4.03
N ILE A 103 26.72 2.45 3.43
CA ILE A 103 25.80 2.07 2.35
C ILE A 103 24.93 0.90 2.77
N TRP A 104 23.74 0.78 2.20
CA TRP A 104 22.81 -0.27 2.58
C TRP A 104 22.08 -0.92 1.41
N GLN A 105 21.53 -2.11 1.66
CA GLN A 105 20.62 -2.80 0.74
C GLN A 105 19.66 -3.70 1.51
N GLU A 106 18.43 -3.82 1.00
CA GLU A 106 17.45 -4.78 1.50
C GLU A 106 17.95 -6.22 1.34
N LEU A 107 17.68 -7.08 2.32
CA LEU A 107 17.95 -8.52 2.28
C LEU A 107 16.64 -9.27 1.99
N SER A 108 16.25 -9.31 0.72
CA SER A 108 15.02 -9.97 0.25
C SER A 108 15.30 -10.96 -0.87
N ASN A 109 14.29 -11.75 -1.24
CA ASN A 109 14.36 -12.65 -2.40
C ASN A 109 14.55 -11.91 -3.74
N LYS A 110 14.33 -10.59 -3.78
CA LYS A 110 14.53 -9.74 -4.97
C LYS A 110 15.95 -9.23 -5.09
N THR A 111 16.66 -9.03 -3.98
CA THR A 111 18.00 -8.42 -3.95
C THR A 111 19.10 -9.43 -3.74
N ILE A 112 18.82 -10.55 -3.06
CA ILE A 112 19.79 -11.63 -2.84
C ILE A 112 19.77 -12.58 -4.05
N GLU A 113 20.90 -12.68 -4.72
CA GLU A 113 21.10 -13.52 -5.90
C GLU A 113 21.88 -14.79 -5.55
N LYS A 114 21.45 -15.93 -6.12
CA LYS A 114 22.17 -17.19 -5.99
C LYS A 114 23.38 -17.22 -6.92
N THR A 115 24.52 -17.67 -6.42
CA THR A 115 25.77 -17.74 -7.19
C THR A 115 25.66 -18.67 -8.41
N LYS A 116 26.56 -18.50 -9.38
CA LYS A 116 26.63 -19.31 -10.63
C LYS A 116 25.30 -19.37 -11.39
N ASN A 117 24.62 -18.23 -11.54
CA ASN A 117 23.34 -18.10 -12.24
C ASN A 117 22.29 -19.10 -11.71
N GLY A 118 22.18 -19.25 -10.38
CA GLY A 118 21.20 -20.14 -9.75
C GLY A 118 21.72 -21.53 -9.38
N ASN A 119 22.86 -21.97 -9.91
CA ASN A 119 23.38 -23.33 -9.71
C ASN A 119 24.44 -23.45 -8.59
N GLY A 120 24.82 -22.34 -7.96
CA GLY A 120 25.80 -22.32 -6.87
C GLY A 120 25.20 -22.59 -5.50
N LYS A 121 26.07 -22.88 -4.53
CA LYS A 121 25.67 -23.18 -3.13
C LYS A 121 25.56 -21.94 -2.23
N GLY A 122 26.14 -20.81 -2.64
CA GLY A 122 26.11 -19.57 -1.88
C GLY A 122 25.28 -18.49 -2.55
N TYR A 123 25.01 -17.43 -1.81
CA TYR A 123 24.30 -16.24 -2.27
C TYR A 123 25.19 -15.00 -2.17
N PHE A 124 24.79 -13.94 -2.85
CA PHE A 124 25.42 -12.62 -2.76
C PHE A 124 24.36 -11.53 -2.95
N VAL A 125 24.67 -10.31 -2.53
CA VAL A 125 23.82 -9.12 -2.73
C VAL A 125 24.69 -7.98 -3.27
N LYS A 126 24.12 -7.22 -4.22
CA LYS A 126 24.75 -6.01 -4.75
C LYS A 126 24.25 -4.80 -3.97
N ILE A 127 25.16 -4.10 -3.32
CA ILE A 127 24.87 -2.95 -2.44
C ILE A 127 25.20 -1.66 -3.21
N PRO A 128 24.21 -0.86 -3.62
CA PRO A 128 24.43 0.33 -4.44
C PRO A 128 25.25 1.39 -3.70
N LEU A 129 26.24 1.96 -4.36
CA LEU A 129 27.11 3.00 -3.77
C LEU A 129 26.39 4.33 -3.52
N ASN A 130 25.29 4.59 -4.23
CA ASN A 130 24.46 5.78 -4.07
C ASN A 130 23.34 5.60 -3.04
N GLN A 131 23.23 4.44 -2.39
CA GLN A 131 22.23 4.15 -1.38
C GLN A 131 22.85 4.34 0.02
N ILE A 132 23.05 5.61 0.38
CA ILE A 132 23.69 6.02 1.63
C ILE A 132 22.74 5.79 2.80
N PHE A 133 23.21 5.14 3.86
CA PHE A 133 22.38 4.80 5.01
C PHE A 133 21.78 6.06 5.68
N LEU A 134 20.45 6.09 5.77
CA LEU A 134 19.64 7.14 6.41
C LEU A 134 19.86 8.57 5.87
N ASP A 135 20.28 8.71 4.61
CA ASP A 135 20.09 9.97 3.91
C ASP A 135 18.59 10.22 3.59
N SER A 136 18.26 11.40 3.09
CA SER A 136 16.86 11.78 2.82
C SER A 136 16.14 10.79 1.88
N SER A 137 16.81 10.34 0.82
CA SER A 137 16.21 9.39 -0.14
C SER A 137 16.07 8.00 0.46
N SER A 138 17.04 7.54 1.25
CA SER A 138 17.01 6.24 1.89
C SER A 138 15.97 6.18 3.00
N ASN A 139 15.74 7.28 3.74
CA ASN A 139 14.67 7.34 4.74
C ASN A 139 13.31 7.05 4.11
N GLU A 140 12.98 7.66 2.96
CA GLU A 140 11.74 7.39 2.24
C GLU A 140 11.61 5.91 1.85
N LYS A 141 12.69 5.31 1.31
CA LYS A 141 12.70 3.90 0.93
C LYS A 141 12.53 2.96 2.14
N LEU A 142 13.27 3.21 3.22
CA LEU A 142 13.25 2.40 4.44
C LEU A 142 11.87 2.43 5.11
N LEU A 143 11.21 3.59 5.14
CA LEU A 143 9.84 3.73 5.63
C LEU A 143 8.81 2.92 4.82
N SER A 144 9.10 2.61 3.57
CA SER A 144 8.22 1.82 2.69
C SER A 144 8.47 0.30 2.72
N LEU A 145 9.55 -0.16 3.37
CA LEU A 145 9.89 -1.59 3.36
C LEU A 145 8.84 -2.44 4.07
N THR A 146 8.57 -3.62 3.52
CA THR A 146 7.69 -4.62 4.14
C THR A 146 8.17 -6.02 3.76
N ASN A 147 8.27 -6.91 4.76
CA ASN A 147 8.50 -8.34 4.55
C ASN A 147 7.20 -9.14 4.53
N LEU A 148 6.05 -8.48 4.61
CA LEU A 148 4.76 -9.16 4.54
C LEU A 148 4.56 -9.74 3.13
N PRO A 149 4.18 -11.01 3.01
CA PRO A 149 3.77 -11.58 1.73
C PRO A 149 2.67 -10.72 1.10
N GLU A 150 2.64 -10.65 -0.23
CA GLU A 150 1.71 -9.80 -0.97
C GLU A 150 0.24 -10.05 -0.59
N HIS A 151 -0.12 -11.31 -0.33
CA HIS A 151 -1.48 -11.66 0.11
C HIS A 151 -1.82 -11.08 1.49
N ILE A 152 -0.85 -10.92 2.40
CA ILE A 152 -1.06 -10.27 3.70
C ILE A 152 -1.17 -8.75 3.54
N VAL A 153 -0.39 -8.14 2.65
CA VAL A 153 -0.52 -6.71 2.32
C VAL A 153 -1.92 -6.42 1.76
N ASN A 154 -2.38 -7.24 0.82
CA ASN A 154 -3.72 -7.12 0.25
C ASN A 154 -4.82 -7.40 1.28
N TYR A 155 -4.63 -8.36 2.19
CA TYR A 155 -5.54 -8.58 3.31
C TYR A 155 -5.62 -7.35 4.22
N ASN A 156 -4.48 -6.78 4.61
CA ASN A 156 -4.42 -5.58 5.45
C ASN A 156 -5.05 -4.37 4.77
N PHE A 157 -4.92 -4.24 3.45
CA PHE A 157 -5.63 -3.23 2.67
C PHE A 157 -7.15 -3.39 2.84
N LEU A 158 -7.71 -4.59 2.61
CA LEU A 158 -9.15 -4.83 2.82
C LEU A 158 -9.57 -4.59 4.27
N LEU A 159 -8.75 -5.00 5.24
CA LEU A 159 -8.99 -4.76 6.66
C LEU A 159 -9.07 -3.27 6.99
N SER A 160 -8.24 -2.43 6.36
CA SER A 160 -8.31 -0.97 6.52
C SER A 160 -9.63 -0.36 6.01
N GLN A 161 -10.29 -1.03 5.06
CA GLN A 161 -11.56 -0.61 4.48
C GLN A 161 -12.77 -1.27 5.18
N LYS A 162 -12.54 -2.18 6.14
CA LYS A 162 -13.58 -2.98 6.81
C LYS A 162 -14.70 -2.14 7.40
N VAL A 163 -14.37 -0.98 7.99
CA VAL A 163 -15.36 -0.08 8.62
C VAL A 163 -16.46 0.35 7.63
N PHE A 164 -16.12 0.60 6.37
CA PHE A 164 -17.10 0.96 5.34
C PHE A 164 -17.99 -0.22 4.97
N MET A 165 -17.39 -1.42 4.88
CA MET A 165 -18.13 -2.64 4.58
C MET A 165 -19.13 -2.99 5.68
N GLU A 166 -18.74 -2.81 6.95
CA GLU A 166 -19.61 -3.06 8.11
C GLU A 166 -20.80 -2.11 8.17
N VAL A 167 -20.62 -0.82 7.82
CA VAL A 167 -21.74 0.13 7.75
C VAL A 167 -22.80 -0.37 6.77
N ILE A 168 -22.39 -0.75 5.56
CA ILE A 168 -23.33 -1.27 4.54
C ILE A 168 -23.96 -2.58 5.02
N ASN A 169 -23.18 -3.48 5.63
CA ASN A 169 -23.69 -4.76 6.14
C ASN A 169 -24.74 -4.57 7.25
N ASN A 170 -24.65 -3.49 8.02
CA ASN A 170 -25.58 -3.16 9.10
C ASN A 170 -26.78 -2.32 8.63
N GLY A 171 -26.92 -2.08 7.31
CA GLY A 171 -28.03 -1.34 6.71
C GLY A 171 -27.80 0.16 6.55
N GLY A 172 -26.59 0.66 6.84
CA GLY A 172 -26.19 2.03 6.52
C GLY A 172 -25.84 2.20 5.04
N VAL A 173 -25.52 3.43 4.65
CA VAL A 173 -25.20 3.81 3.28
C VAL A 173 -23.80 4.41 3.21
N VAL A 174 -23.04 4.00 2.20
CA VAL A 174 -21.75 4.63 1.87
C VAL A 174 -21.84 5.15 0.45
N LYS A 175 -21.60 6.45 0.29
CA LYS A 175 -21.54 7.13 -1.01
C LYS A 175 -20.11 7.56 -1.30
N LEU A 176 -19.70 7.42 -2.55
CA LEU A 176 -18.46 7.95 -3.11
C LEU A 176 -18.78 9.24 -3.84
N HIS A 177 -18.17 10.33 -3.41
CA HIS A 177 -18.30 11.63 -4.03
C HIS A 177 -16.95 12.06 -4.60
N SER A 178 -16.91 12.45 -5.87
CA SER A 178 -15.65 12.84 -6.50
C SER A 178 -15.79 13.90 -7.59
N TYR A 179 -14.81 14.80 -7.64
CA TYR A 179 -14.63 15.77 -8.72
C TYR A 179 -13.36 15.46 -9.51
N GLU A 180 -13.44 15.44 -10.84
CA GLU A 180 -12.30 15.30 -11.75
C GLU A 180 -12.20 16.53 -12.66
N TRP A 181 -11.04 17.18 -12.70
CA TRP A 181 -10.75 18.25 -13.67
C TRP A 181 -10.30 17.66 -15.02
N VAL A 182 -11.26 17.43 -15.92
CA VAL A 182 -11.09 16.62 -17.14
C VAL A 182 -10.03 17.18 -18.11
N ASN A 183 -9.88 18.51 -18.18
CA ASN A 183 -8.93 19.18 -19.08
C ASN A 183 -7.54 19.42 -18.48
N LYS A 184 -7.27 18.97 -17.24
CA LYS A 184 -5.97 19.18 -16.57
C LYS A 184 -5.18 17.87 -16.52
N SER A 185 -4.02 17.84 -17.19
CA SER A 185 -3.09 16.70 -17.17
C SER A 185 -2.53 16.35 -15.79
N SER A 186 -2.78 17.16 -14.77
CA SER A 186 -2.36 16.92 -13.39
C SER A 186 -3.20 15.88 -12.66
N GLY A 187 -4.34 15.42 -13.22
CA GLY A 187 -5.26 14.50 -12.54
C GLY A 187 -5.86 15.06 -11.26
N ARG A 188 -5.93 16.40 -11.15
CA ARG A 188 -6.37 17.07 -9.93
C ARG A 188 -7.84 16.74 -9.72
N GLY A 189 -8.14 16.23 -8.55
CA GLY A 189 -9.51 15.91 -8.15
C GLY A 189 -9.67 15.90 -6.65
N GLU A 190 -10.88 15.67 -6.21
CA GLU A 190 -11.19 15.42 -4.81
C GLU A 190 -12.04 14.16 -4.77
N THR A 191 -11.73 13.26 -3.84
CA THR A 191 -12.47 12.02 -3.64
C THR A 191 -12.75 11.87 -2.16
N GLU A 192 -14.01 11.67 -1.81
CA GLU A 192 -14.43 11.43 -0.44
C GLU A 192 -15.45 10.30 -0.35
N LEU A 193 -15.43 9.59 0.77
CA LEU A 193 -16.53 8.71 1.17
C LEU A 193 -17.43 9.44 2.16
N ILE A 194 -18.72 9.49 1.87
CA ILE A 194 -19.78 9.98 2.73
C ILE A 194 -20.49 8.75 3.32
N ILE A 195 -20.49 8.64 4.64
CA ILE A 195 -20.97 7.48 5.37
C ILE A 195 -22.15 7.91 6.21
N ASP A 196 -23.27 7.23 6.05
CA ASP A 196 -24.45 7.36 6.88
C ASP A 196 -24.69 6.01 7.58
N ASP A 197 -24.44 5.96 8.89
CA ASP A 197 -24.65 4.77 9.71
C ASP A 197 -26.05 4.71 10.37
N GLY A 198 -26.94 5.64 9.99
CA GLY A 198 -28.28 5.81 10.56
C GLY A 198 -28.32 6.70 11.80
N ASN A 199 -27.17 7.02 12.42
CA ASN A 199 -27.09 7.95 13.54
C ASN A 199 -26.39 9.26 13.15
N GLU A 200 -25.28 9.16 12.42
CA GLU A 200 -24.46 10.30 12.02
C GLU A 200 -23.90 10.16 10.60
N ILE A 201 -23.67 11.32 9.97
CA ILE A 201 -23.02 11.40 8.66
C ILE A 201 -21.55 11.78 8.86
N LYS A 202 -20.64 10.94 8.36
CA LYS A 202 -19.18 11.18 8.40
C LYS A 202 -18.61 11.28 6.99
N LYS A 203 -17.55 12.08 6.85
CA LYS A 203 -16.81 12.23 5.59
C LYS A 203 -15.36 11.81 5.75
N TYR A 204 -14.86 11.02 4.80
CA TYR A 204 -13.48 10.53 4.76
C TYR A 204 -12.83 10.94 3.44
N SER A 205 -11.82 11.80 3.51
CA SER A 205 -11.11 12.30 2.33
C SER A 205 -10.02 11.32 1.89
N TYR A 206 -9.91 11.12 0.58
CA TYR A 206 -8.85 10.36 -0.08
C TYR A 206 -7.94 11.35 -0.83
N PRO A 207 -6.72 11.63 -0.33
CA PRO A 207 -5.86 12.69 -0.85
C PRO A 207 -5.04 12.25 -2.07
N TYR A 208 -5.61 11.39 -2.93
CA TYR A 208 -4.91 10.83 -4.09
C TYR A 208 -5.46 11.41 -5.38
N TRP A 209 -4.54 11.70 -6.31
CA TRP A 209 -4.84 12.17 -7.65
C TRP A 209 -4.35 11.14 -8.66
N PHE A 210 -5.12 10.93 -9.72
CA PHE A 210 -4.85 9.90 -10.72
C PHE A 210 -4.66 10.52 -12.10
N PRO A 211 -3.46 11.05 -12.41
CA PRO A 211 -3.18 11.61 -13.72
C PRO A 211 -3.38 10.58 -14.83
N PHE A 212 -3.96 11.00 -15.95
CA PHE A 212 -4.10 10.21 -17.17
C PHE A 212 -4.91 8.91 -17.03
N THR A 213 -5.68 8.75 -15.95
CA THR A 213 -6.54 7.58 -15.74
C THR A 213 -7.98 8.05 -15.52
N PRO A 214 -8.94 7.63 -16.36
CA PRO A 214 -10.35 7.96 -16.15
C PRO A 214 -10.81 7.50 -14.76
N TYR A 215 -11.59 8.32 -14.06
CA TYR A 215 -12.00 8.00 -12.70
C TYR A 215 -12.88 6.73 -12.61
N GLU A 216 -13.59 6.38 -13.67
CA GLU A 216 -14.30 5.10 -13.83
C GLU A 216 -13.37 3.87 -13.71
N ASP A 217 -12.09 4.00 -14.09
CA ASP A 217 -11.08 2.95 -13.91
C ASP A 217 -10.39 3.01 -12.54
N VAL A 218 -10.40 4.19 -11.90
CA VAL A 218 -9.79 4.44 -10.59
C VAL A 218 -10.63 3.85 -9.48
N PHE A 219 -11.95 4.07 -9.49
CA PHE A 219 -12.82 3.66 -8.39
C PHE A 219 -12.77 2.15 -8.12
N PRO A 220 -12.82 1.25 -9.12
CA PRO A 220 -12.70 -0.19 -8.88
C PRO A 220 -11.33 -0.61 -8.30
N ARG A 221 -10.27 0.19 -8.52
CA ARG A 221 -8.94 -0.07 -7.95
C ARG A 221 -8.84 0.41 -6.50
N LEU A 222 -9.50 1.52 -6.17
CA LEU A 222 -9.56 2.07 -4.82
C LEU A 222 -10.52 1.31 -3.91
N PHE A 223 -11.64 0.86 -4.46
CA PHE A 223 -12.70 0.17 -3.74
C PHE A 223 -13.04 -1.17 -4.42
N PRO A 224 -12.08 -2.11 -4.52
CA PRO A 224 -12.28 -3.39 -5.20
C PRO A 224 -13.32 -4.28 -4.50
N TRP A 225 -13.68 -3.95 -3.27
CA TRP A 225 -14.71 -4.60 -2.46
C TRP A 225 -16.13 -4.13 -2.81
N ALA A 226 -16.27 -3.04 -3.57
CA ALA A 226 -17.56 -2.44 -3.86
C ALA A 226 -18.09 -2.78 -5.25
N SER A 227 -19.41 -2.87 -5.35
CA SER A 227 -20.17 -2.61 -6.58
C SER A 227 -20.63 -1.15 -6.56
N PHE A 228 -20.73 -0.53 -7.72
CA PHE A 228 -21.08 0.89 -7.86
C PHE A 228 -22.43 1.03 -8.55
N SER A 229 -23.25 1.96 -8.05
CA SER A 229 -24.48 2.41 -8.71
C SER A 229 -24.59 3.92 -8.61
N ALA A 230 -25.34 4.53 -9.53
CA ALA A 230 -25.57 5.96 -9.48
C ALA A 230 -26.46 6.34 -8.30
N ASP A 231 -26.22 7.51 -7.72
CA ASP A 231 -27.16 8.16 -6.81
C ASP A 231 -28.26 8.85 -7.64
N GLU A 232 -29.37 8.15 -7.88
CA GLU A 232 -30.43 8.63 -8.78
C GLU A 232 -31.04 9.98 -8.35
N GLU A 233 -30.99 10.31 -7.05
CA GLU A 233 -31.43 11.63 -6.55
C GLU A 233 -30.47 12.72 -7.00
N PHE A 234 -29.16 12.46 -6.91
CA PHE A 234 -28.12 13.39 -7.37
C PHE A 234 -28.17 13.63 -8.88
N TYR A 235 -28.41 12.58 -9.68
CA TYR A 235 -28.43 12.69 -11.14
C TYR A 235 -29.78 13.13 -11.73
N GLN A 236 -30.82 13.33 -10.92
CA GLN A 236 -32.20 13.57 -11.40
C GLN A 236 -32.29 14.63 -12.49
N ASP A 237 -31.81 15.85 -12.20
CA ASP A 237 -31.95 16.98 -13.12
C ASP A 237 -31.10 16.81 -14.39
N SER A 238 -29.88 16.25 -14.24
CA SER A 238 -28.97 16.00 -15.36
C SER A 238 -29.53 14.93 -16.30
N ASP A 239 -30.03 13.83 -15.74
CA ASP A 239 -30.64 12.76 -16.52
C ASP A 239 -31.92 13.22 -17.22
N GLU A 240 -32.77 14.00 -16.53
CA GLU A 240 -33.99 14.56 -17.12
C GLU A 240 -33.67 15.47 -18.30
N THR A 241 -32.64 16.31 -18.17
CA THR A 241 -32.21 17.22 -19.23
C THR A 241 -31.75 16.42 -20.45
N LEU A 242 -30.86 15.45 -20.23
CA LEU A 242 -30.36 14.58 -21.30
C LEU A 242 -31.48 13.76 -21.95
N TRP A 243 -32.43 13.26 -21.16
CA TRP A 243 -33.60 12.53 -21.66
C TRP A 243 -34.49 13.42 -22.52
N LYS A 244 -34.78 14.67 -22.10
CA LYS A 244 -35.56 15.62 -22.89
C LYS A 244 -34.89 15.90 -24.23
N ASP A 245 -33.57 16.09 -24.24
CA ASP A 245 -32.81 16.35 -25.46
C ASP A 245 -32.83 15.19 -26.46
N LEU A 246 -32.87 13.94 -25.97
CA LEU A 246 -32.76 12.74 -26.80
C LEU A 246 -34.10 12.07 -27.14
N ASN A 247 -35.10 12.17 -26.26
CA ASN A 247 -36.34 11.39 -26.33
C ASN A 247 -37.61 12.23 -26.34
N CYS A 248 -37.52 13.56 -26.20
CA CYS A 248 -38.67 14.45 -26.20
C CYS A 248 -38.60 15.49 -27.32
N TRP A 249 -39.78 15.93 -27.75
CA TRP A 249 -39.93 17.06 -28.66
C TRP A 249 -40.79 18.12 -27.96
N TYR A 250 -40.32 19.37 -27.93
CA TYR A 250 -41.04 20.46 -27.31
C TYR A 250 -42.07 21.05 -28.27
N ASP A 251 -43.35 20.96 -27.88
CA ASP A 251 -44.46 21.58 -28.60
C ASP A 251 -44.68 23.02 -28.11
N LYS A 252 -44.46 23.98 -29.00
CA LYS A 252 -44.64 25.41 -28.71
C LYS A 252 -46.12 25.83 -28.66
N GLU A 253 -47.02 25.07 -29.27
CA GLU A 253 -48.45 25.40 -29.30
C GLU A 253 -49.13 25.01 -27.99
N GLU A 254 -48.71 23.89 -27.39
CA GLU A 254 -49.24 23.36 -26.13
C GLU A 254 -48.38 23.71 -24.89
N ASP A 255 -47.19 24.28 -25.09
CA ASP A 255 -46.19 24.56 -24.05
C ASP A 255 -45.84 23.32 -23.22
N ASP A 256 -45.67 22.18 -23.91
CA ASP A 256 -45.45 20.88 -23.27
C ASP A 256 -44.39 20.05 -24.01
N TRP A 257 -43.80 19.10 -23.30
CA TRP A 257 -42.82 18.15 -23.85
C TRP A 257 -43.51 16.85 -24.24
N ILE A 258 -43.50 16.54 -25.53
CA ILE A 258 -44.05 15.31 -26.07
C ILE A 258 -42.96 14.25 -26.11
N VAL A 259 -43.18 13.14 -25.40
CA VAL A 259 -42.28 11.98 -25.43
C VAL A 259 -42.42 11.25 -26.77
N VAL A 260 -41.33 11.21 -27.52
CA VAL A 260 -41.25 10.56 -28.85
C VAL A 260 -40.32 9.34 -28.86
N GLY A 261 -39.55 9.15 -27.79
CA GLY A 261 -38.64 8.01 -27.57
C GLY A 261 -39.04 7.16 -26.37
N GLU A 262 -38.05 6.70 -25.61
CA GLU A 262 -38.23 5.89 -24.41
C GLU A 262 -38.83 6.72 -23.26
N SER A 263 -39.51 6.06 -22.33
CA SER A 263 -39.89 6.72 -21.07
C SER A 263 -38.66 7.08 -20.25
N PHE A 264 -38.77 8.08 -19.38
CA PHE A 264 -37.65 8.52 -18.54
C PHE A 264 -37.02 7.37 -17.73
N GLU A 265 -37.86 6.50 -17.16
CA GLU A 265 -37.42 5.35 -16.36
C GLU A 265 -36.70 4.27 -17.17
N GLU A 266 -37.09 4.06 -18.43
CA GLU A 266 -36.41 3.12 -19.32
C GLU A 266 -35.06 3.68 -19.76
N PHE A 267 -35.04 4.97 -20.15
CA PHE A 267 -33.83 5.67 -20.52
C PHE A 267 -32.81 5.66 -19.38
N ARG A 268 -33.25 6.01 -18.15
CA ARG A 268 -32.38 6.03 -16.96
C ARG A 268 -31.73 4.68 -16.68
N LYS A 269 -32.46 3.57 -16.84
CA LYS A 269 -31.90 2.21 -16.67
C LYS A 269 -30.85 1.84 -17.71
N SER A 270 -30.85 2.50 -18.87
CA SER A 270 -29.85 2.29 -19.92
C SER A 270 -28.54 3.04 -19.67
N LEU A 271 -28.54 4.02 -18.75
CA LEU A 271 -27.37 4.84 -18.46
C LEU A 271 -26.28 4.07 -17.73
N ASN A 272 -25.02 4.51 -17.90
CA ASN A 272 -23.89 3.95 -17.16
C ASN A 272 -24.09 4.19 -15.65
N PRO A 273 -24.02 3.15 -14.79
CA PRO A 273 -24.12 3.31 -13.34
C PRO A 273 -23.00 4.14 -12.73
N MET A 274 -21.88 4.34 -13.44
CA MET A 274 -20.75 5.20 -13.02
C MET A 274 -20.65 6.49 -13.85
N ARG A 275 -21.78 7.00 -14.35
CA ARG A 275 -21.84 8.28 -15.09
C ARG A 275 -21.44 9.48 -14.23
N SER A 276 -21.02 10.58 -14.85
CA SER A 276 -20.77 11.86 -14.19
C SER A 276 -21.71 12.96 -14.69
N VAL A 277 -21.83 14.02 -13.90
CA VAL A 277 -22.36 15.31 -14.35
C VAL A 277 -21.21 16.14 -14.90
N ASP A 278 -21.34 16.60 -16.14
CA ASP A 278 -20.37 17.50 -16.76
C ASP A 278 -20.70 18.96 -16.46
N HIS A 279 -19.79 19.63 -15.75
CA HIS A 279 -19.86 21.05 -15.48
C HIS A 279 -19.06 21.82 -16.51
N ALA A 280 -19.76 22.24 -17.57
CA ALA A 280 -19.26 23.09 -18.65
C ALA A 280 -18.03 22.54 -19.39
N GLY A 281 -17.87 21.21 -19.47
CA GLY A 281 -16.74 20.54 -20.10
C GLY A 281 -15.44 20.64 -19.32
N GLU A 282 -15.46 21.18 -18.09
CA GLU A 282 -14.26 21.42 -17.28
C GLU A 282 -14.12 20.46 -16.11
N VAL A 283 -15.23 20.06 -15.51
CA VAL A 283 -15.27 19.23 -14.30
C VAL A 283 -16.31 18.13 -14.44
N ALA A 284 -15.89 16.88 -14.25
CA ALA A 284 -16.79 15.75 -14.09
C ALA A 284 -17.04 15.50 -12.59
N GLU A 285 -18.30 15.53 -12.16
CA GLU A 285 -18.72 15.24 -10.78
C GLU A 285 -19.42 13.88 -10.72
N TYR A 286 -19.02 13.06 -9.75
CA TYR A 286 -19.51 11.71 -9.52
C TYR A 286 -20.13 11.60 -8.13
N MET A 287 -21.32 11.00 -8.05
CA MET A 287 -21.96 10.60 -6.80
C MET A 287 -22.45 9.16 -6.91
N LEU A 288 -21.69 8.22 -6.35
CA LEU A 288 -21.96 6.79 -6.49
C LEU A 288 -22.35 6.17 -5.15
N ILE A 289 -23.34 5.29 -5.13
CA ILE A 289 -23.68 4.47 -3.98
C ILE A 289 -22.84 3.18 -4.06
N LEU A 290 -22.13 2.87 -2.98
CA LEU A 290 -21.32 1.64 -2.88
C LEU A 290 -22.16 0.53 -2.25
N ALA A 291 -22.06 -0.67 -2.82
CA ALA A 291 -22.69 -1.88 -2.30
C ALA A 291 -21.66 -3.02 -2.13
N LEU A 292 -21.92 -3.96 -1.22
CA LEU A 292 -21.03 -5.10 -1.02
C LEU A 292 -21.07 -6.06 -2.21
N ASN A 293 -19.94 -6.23 -2.88
CA ASN A 293 -19.76 -7.29 -3.86
C ASN A 293 -19.40 -8.63 -3.19
N ASP A 294 -19.17 -9.67 -3.99
CA ASP A 294 -18.87 -11.01 -3.47
C ASP A 294 -17.53 -11.10 -2.74
N LEU A 295 -16.55 -10.29 -3.14
CA LEU A 295 -15.26 -10.19 -2.43
C LEU A 295 -15.48 -9.64 -1.02
N ALA A 296 -16.22 -8.53 -0.87
CA ALA A 296 -16.48 -7.93 0.44
C ALA A 296 -17.24 -8.88 1.37
N LYS A 297 -18.31 -9.52 0.87
CA LYS A 297 -19.09 -10.49 1.65
C LYS A 297 -18.24 -11.68 2.11
N SER A 298 -17.35 -12.15 1.25
CA SER A 298 -16.43 -13.25 1.57
C SER A 298 -15.37 -12.82 2.57
N PHE A 299 -14.80 -11.63 2.39
CA PHE A 299 -13.82 -11.04 3.30
C PHE A 299 -14.38 -10.89 4.72
N LEU A 300 -15.57 -10.32 4.89
CA LEU A 300 -16.20 -10.16 6.20
C LEU A 300 -16.42 -11.51 6.91
N ARG A 301 -16.82 -12.57 6.17
CA ARG A 301 -16.97 -13.92 6.74
C ARG A 301 -15.65 -14.53 7.18
N VAL A 302 -14.59 -14.35 6.39
CA VAL A 302 -13.25 -14.84 6.74
C VAL A 302 -12.71 -14.08 7.94
N ASP A 303 -12.86 -12.76 7.97
CA ASP A 303 -12.40 -11.92 9.08
C ASP A 303 -13.14 -12.22 10.38
N GLU A 304 -14.45 -12.44 10.33
CA GLU A 304 -15.26 -12.91 11.47
C GLU A 304 -14.75 -14.28 11.98
N PHE A 305 -14.46 -15.21 11.08
CA PHE A 305 -13.89 -16.50 11.45
C PHE A 305 -12.51 -16.35 12.10
N LEU A 306 -11.61 -15.56 11.51
CA LEU A 306 -10.26 -15.34 12.03
C LEU A 306 -10.24 -14.57 13.37
N SER A 307 -11.26 -13.75 13.64
CA SER A 307 -11.40 -12.99 14.89
C SER A 307 -11.89 -13.83 16.07
N ASN A 308 -12.45 -15.01 15.81
CA ASN A 308 -12.92 -15.94 16.83
C ASN A 308 -11.83 -16.97 17.20
N ASP A 309 -11.79 -17.42 18.45
CA ASP A 309 -10.83 -18.45 18.89
C ASP A 309 -11.18 -19.82 18.27
N GLN A 310 -10.18 -20.49 17.70
CA GLN A 310 -10.40 -21.62 16.80
C GLN A 310 -10.03 -22.98 17.42
N PRO A 311 -10.88 -24.02 17.29
CA PRO A 311 -10.61 -25.34 17.89
C PRO A 311 -9.29 -25.98 17.43
N TYR A 312 -8.90 -25.72 16.19
CA TYR A 312 -7.70 -26.29 15.57
C TYR A 312 -6.40 -25.60 15.98
N ASN A 313 -6.43 -24.53 16.79
CA ASN A 313 -5.22 -23.99 17.43
C ASN A 313 -4.51 -25.06 18.26
N SER A 314 -5.27 -26.00 18.84
CA SER A 314 -4.74 -27.13 19.61
C SER A 314 -4.33 -28.35 18.77
N THR A 315 -4.71 -28.41 17.49
CA THR A 315 -4.53 -29.60 16.63
C THR A 315 -3.58 -29.36 15.45
N ARG A 316 -2.75 -28.32 15.51
CA ARG A 316 -1.75 -28.05 14.47
C ARG A 316 -0.77 -29.23 14.36
N PRO A 317 -0.44 -29.68 13.13
CA PRO A 317 0.58 -30.69 12.94
C PRO A 317 1.89 -30.22 13.58
N LYS A 318 2.49 -31.07 14.41
CA LYS A 318 3.87 -30.87 14.87
C LYS A 318 4.75 -31.56 13.86
N GLU A 319 5.80 -30.89 13.39
CA GLU A 319 6.84 -31.59 12.64
C GLU A 319 7.41 -32.70 13.55
N GLU A 320 7.50 -33.91 13.01
CA GLU A 320 8.30 -34.95 13.64
C GLU A 320 9.76 -34.51 13.46
N ASP A 321 10.42 -34.10 14.55
CA ASP A 321 11.87 -33.96 14.55
C ASP A 321 12.46 -35.35 14.23
N ASP A 322 12.98 -35.53 13.01
CA ASP A 322 13.73 -36.72 12.61
C ASP A 322 14.96 -36.86 13.54
N TYR A 323 14.93 -37.87 14.40
CA TYR A 323 15.99 -38.25 15.35
C TYR A 323 17.21 -38.89 14.67
#